data_AF-A0ABC9TWP8-F1
#
_entry.id   AF-A0ABC9TWP8-F1
#
_cell.length_a   1.000
_cell.length_b   1.000
_cell.length_c   1.000
_cell.angle_alpha   90.00
_cell.angle_beta   90.00
_cell.angle_gamma   90.00
#
_symmetry.space_group_name_H-M   'P 1'
#
loop_
_entity.id
_entity.type
_entity.pdbx_description
1 polymer ?
#
loop_
_entity_poly.entity_id
_entity_poly.type
_entity_poly.pdbx_seq_one_letter_code
_entity_poly.pdbx_strand_id
1 'polypeptide(L)'
;MNKEYVEEFIDQIEKIMKVSGEEEYVQDEAGVYLKIPYLKNLILEARRLIKYGEYKIALENTLENLYEVSISLDKTTMVLVYQAFDNKICTYMEGLLSDLTKF
;
A
#
# COMPACT_ATOMS: atom_id res chain seq x y z
N MET A 1 4.86 -16.29 2.05
CA MET A 1 3.98 -15.11 2.03
C MET A 1 2.61 -15.51 2.52
N ASN A 2 2.08 -14.75 3.45
CA ASN A 2 0.79 -15.00 4.06
C ASN A 2 -0.27 -14.14 3.36
N LYS A 3 -1.24 -14.82 2.73
CA LYS A 3 -2.26 -14.20 1.87
C LYS A 3 -3.28 -13.39 2.66
N GLU A 4 -3.63 -13.87 3.86
CA GLU A 4 -4.60 -13.21 4.75
C GLU A 4 -4.11 -11.81 5.11
N TYR A 5 -2.83 -11.69 5.48
CA TYR A 5 -2.23 -10.39 5.79
C TYR A 5 -2.10 -9.46 4.59
N VAL A 6 -1.95 -9.99 3.37
CA VAL A 6 -2.00 -9.15 2.15
C VAL A 6 -3.41 -8.59 1.95
N GLU A 7 -4.44 -9.40 2.09
CA GLU A 7 -5.83 -8.95 1.96
C GLU A 7 -6.20 -7.93 3.05
N GLU A 8 -5.83 -8.19 4.30
CA GLU A 8 -6.03 -7.26 5.41
C GLU A 8 -5.28 -5.94 5.20
N PHE A 9 -4.06 -5.99 4.64
CA PHE A 9 -3.33 -4.78 4.29
C PHE A 9 -4.10 -3.93 3.25
N ILE A 10 -4.62 -4.55 2.19
CA ILE A 10 -5.43 -3.84 1.18
C ILE A 10 -6.72 -3.28 1.80
N ASP A 11 -7.33 -3.96 2.77
CA ASP A 11 -8.46 -3.42 3.55
C ASP A 11 -8.07 -2.16 4.34
N GLN A 12 -6.85 -2.08 4.89
CA GLN A 12 -6.38 -0.87 5.56
C GLN A 12 -6.21 0.29 4.57
N ILE A 13 -5.71 0.05 3.35
CA ILE A 13 -5.61 1.08 2.33
C ILE A 13 -7.01 1.61 1.94
N GLU A 14 -8.00 0.72 1.87
CA GLU A 14 -9.38 1.13 1.65
C GLU A 14 -9.95 1.97 2.80
N LYS A 15 -9.58 1.67 4.05
CA LYS A 15 -9.94 2.52 5.21
C LYS A 15 -9.28 3.89 5.13
N ILE A 16 -7.99 3.97 4.77
CA ILE A 16 -7.27 5.25 4.57
C ILE A 16 -8.01 6.09 3.52
N MET A 17 -8.40 5.48 2.39
CA MET A 17 -9.18 6.16 1.36
C MET A 17 -10.52 6.69 1.89
N LYS A 18 -11.26 5.87 2.66
CA LYS A 18 -12.59 6.25 3.19
C LYS A 18 -12.56 7.38 4.20
N VAL A 19 -11.45 7.58 4.92
CA VAL A 19 -11.29 8.67 5.89
C VAL A 19 -10.55 9.88 5.34
N SER A 20 -10.09 9.81 4.08
CA SER A 20 -9.42 10.94 3.42
C SER A 20 -10.42 12.02 3.01
N GLY A 21 -10.00 13.29 3.05
CA GLY A 21 -10.81 14.40 2.55
C GLY A 21 -11.03 14.34 1.03
N GLU A 22 -12.20 14.79 0.56
CA GLU A 22 -12.57 14.77 -0.87
C GLU A 22 -11.66 15.66 -1.74
N GLU A 23 -11.03 16.67 -1.16
CA GLU A 23 -10.15 17.64 -1.84
C GLU A 23 -8.65 17.40 -1.57
N GLU A 24 -8.28 16.25 -1.01
CA GLU A 24 -6.86 15.91 -0.81
C GLU A 24 -6.21 15.49 -2.14
N TYR A 25 -5.01 16.03 -2.38
CA TYR A 25 -4.18 15.70 -3.54
C TYR A 25 -2.93 14.95 -3.11
N VAL A 26 -2.41 14.14 -4.02
CA VAL A 26 -1.13 13.46 -3.92
C VAL A 26 -0.32 13.70 -5.19
N GLN A 27 0.99 13.54 -5.12
CA GLN A 27 1.89 13.90 -6.22
C GLN A 27 3.05 12.91 -6.29
N ASP A 28 3.41 12.52 -7.51
CA ASP A 28 4.65 11.82 -7.87
C ASP A 28 5.43 12.63 -8.92
N GLU A 29 6.40 12.01 -9.59
CA GLU A 29 7.18 12.63 -10.67
C GLU A 29 6.36 12.89 -11.95
N ALA A 30 5.28 12.13 -12.17
CA ALA A 30 4.45 12.19 -13.37
C ALA A 30 3.33 13.23 -13.26
N GLY A 31 2.88 13.57 -12.05
CA GLY A 31 1.93 14.66 -11.85
C GLY A 31 1.23 14.69 -10.50
N VAL A 32 0.14 15.45 -10.46
CA VAL A 32 -0.71 15.66 -9.27
C VAL A 32 -2.06 15.00 -9.50
N TYR A 33 -2.53 14.25 -8.51
CA TYR A 33 -3.74 13.44 -8.58
C TYR A 33 -4.65 13.71 -7.39
N LEU A 34 -5.95 13.55 -7.58
CA LEU A 34 -6.88 13.45 -6.45
C LEU A 34 -6.61 12.15 -5.70
N LYS A 35 -6.46 12.24 -4.38
CA LYS A 35 -6.08 11.11 -3.51
C LYS A 35 -7.08 9.97 -3.56
N ILE A 36 -8.38 10.27 -3.48
CA ILE A 36 -9.42 9.25 -3.45
C ILE A 36 -9.46 8.44 -4.77
N PRO A 37 -9.54 9.06 -5.96
CA PRO A 37 -9.44 8.33 -7.23
C PRO A 37 -8.15 7.52 -7.38
N TYR A 38 -7.00 8.09 -6.94
CA TYR A 38 -5.72 7.39 -6.99
C TYR A 38 -5.74 6.11 -6.15
N LEU A 39 -6.10 6.21 -4.87
CA LEU A 39 -6.19 5.06 -3.95
C LEU A 39 -7.21 4.04 -4.43
N LYS A 40 -8.35 4.48 -4.99
CA LYS A 40 -9.37 3.59 -5.54
C LYS A 40 -8.83 2.73 -6.68
N ASN A 41 -8.08 3.33 -7.61
CA ASN A 41 -7.46 2.60 -8.72
C ASN A 41 -6.41 1.62 -8.19
N LEU A 42 -5.56 2.05 -7.26
CA LEU A 42 -4.55 1.21 -6.63
C LEU A 42 -5.15 -0.02 -5.96
N ILE A 43 -6.23 0.16 -5.18
CA ILE A 43 -6.96 -0.95 -4.53
C ILE A 43 -7.54 -1.90 -5.58
N LEU A 44 -8.13 -1.38 -6.67
CA LEU A 44 -8.71 -2.21 -7.73
C LEU A 44 -7.64 -3.07 -8.42
N GLU A 45 -6.47 -2.51 -8.70
CA GLU A 45 -5.35 -3.24 -9.29
C GLU A 45 -4.82 -4.32 -8.36
N ALA A 46 -4.59 -3.98 -7.07
CA ALA A 46 -4.16 -4.95 -6.07
C ALA A 46 -5.14 -6.12 -5.93
N ARG A 47 -6.46 -5.83 -5.87
CA ARG A 47 -7.51 -6.86 -5.81
C ARG A 47 -7.53 -7.74 -7.06
N ARG A 48 -7.26 -7.16 -8.23
CA ARG A 48 -7.15 -7.92 -9.48
C ARG A 48 -5.97 -8.89 -9.41
N LEU A 49 -4.79 -8.43 -8.96
CA LEU A 49 -3.61 -9.28 -8.80
C LEU A 49 -3.86 -10.42 -7.80
N ILE A 50 -4.44 -10.11 -6.64
CA ILE A 50 -4.84 -11.09 -5.61
C ILE A 50 -5.75 -12.16 -6.20
N LYS A 51 -6.76 -11.78 -7.00
CA LYS A 51 -7.68 -12.72 -7.67
C LYS A 51 -6.93 -13.73 -8.55
N TYR A 52 -5.81 -13.34 -9.16
CA TYR A 52 -4.98 -14.22 -9.99
C TYR A 52 -3.90 -14.98 -9.20
N GLY A 53 -3.85 -14.80 -7.88
CA GLY A 53 -2.84 -15.44 -7.02
C GLY A 53 -1.52 -14.68 -6.92
N GLU A 54 -1.45 -13.47 -7.47
CA GLU A 54 -0.24 -12.63 -7.53
C GLU A 54 -0.08 -11.76 -6.27
N TYR A 55 -0.16 -12.38 -5.08
CA TYR A 55 -0.17 -11.65 -3.80
C TYR A 55 1.10 -10.84 -3.56
N LYS A 56 2.26 -11.32 -4.03
CA LYS A 56 3.55 -10.68 -3.81
C LYS A 56 3.59 -9.38 -4.58
N ILE A 57 3.29 -9.49 -5.87
CA ILE A 57 3.22 -8.35 -6.79
C ILE A 57 2.17 -7.36 -6.32
N ALA A 58 1.01 -7.82 -5.85
CA ALA A 58 -0.02 -6.94 -5.28
C ALA A 58 0.51 -6.10 -4.10
N LEU A 59 1.19 -6.75 -3.15
CA LEU A 59 1.76 -6.08 -1.99
C LEU A 59 2.89 -5.12 -2.39
N GLU A 60 3.86 -5.59 -3.16
CA GLU A 60 5.03 -4.82 -3.59
C GLU A 60 4.61 -3.59 -4.39
N ASN A 61 3.76 -3.75 -5.42
CA ASN A 61 3.28 -2.62 -6.22
C ASN A 61 2.49 -1.62 -5.38
N THR A 62 1.68 -2.08 -4.42
CA THR A 62 0.91 -1.17 -3.56
C THR A 62 1.85 -0.34 -2.70
N LEU A 63 2.86 -0.96 -2.10
CA LEU A 63 3.85 -0.26 -1.27
C LEU A 63 4.65 0.77 -2.08
N GLU A 64 5.09 0.40 -3.28
CA GLU A 64 5.81 1.31 -4.19
C GLU A 64 4.96 2.51 -4.57
N ASN A 65 3.71 2.30 -4.97
CA ASN A 65 2.80 3.39 -5.32
C ASN A 65 2.57 4.33 -4.13
N LEU A 66 2.31 3.78 -2.93
CA LEU A 66 2.14 4.60 -1.73
C LEU A 66 3.39 5.42 -1.40
N TYR A 67 4.58 4.85 -1.61
CA TYR A 67 5.86 5.52 -1.40
C TYR A 67 6.05 6.66 -2.40
N GLU A 68 5.83 6.41 -3.70
CA GLU A 68 5.97 7.39 -4.77
C GLU A 68 5.12 8.64 -4.51
N VAL A 69 3.90 8.45 -3.99
CA VAL A 69 2.98 9.55 -3.69
C VAL A 69 3.00 10.03 -2.23
N SER A 70 4.01 9.62 -1.45
CA SER A 70 4.24 10.03 -0.06
C SER A 70 3.05 9.77 0.90
N ILE A 71 2.30 8.69 0.67
CA ILE A 71 1.25 8.24 1.60
C ILE A 71 1.88 7.37 2.68
N SER A 72 1.93 7.91 3.90
CA SER A 72 2.47 7.20 5.07
C SER A 72 1.50 6.17 5.65
N LEU A 73 2.07 5.10 6.20
CA LEU A 73 1.38 4.03 6.89
C LEU A 73 1.55 4.13 8.40
N ASP A 74 0.51 3.74 9.13
CA ASP A 74 0.58 3.60 10.58
C ASP A 74 1.25 2.27 10.98
N LYS A 75 1.68 2.18 12.24
CA LYS A 75 2.39 1.00 12.77
C LYS A 75 1.57 -0.29 12.63
N THR A 76 0.25 -0.21 12.79
CA THR A 76 -0.63 -1.38 12.70
C THR A 76 -0.62 -1.93 11.27
N THR A 77 -0.72 -1.05 10.28
CA THR A 77 -0.67 -1.41 8.87
C THR A 77 0.70 -1.95 8.49
N MET A 78 1.78 -1.37 9.03
CA MET A 78 3.14 -1.89 8.84
C MET A 78 3.29 -3.32 9.35
N VAL A 79 2.74 -3.66 10.52
CA VAL A 79 2.77 -5.03 11.05
C VAL A 79 2.17 -6.03 10.07
N LEU A 80 1.06 -5.68 9.40
CA LEU A 80 0.44 -6.55 8.38
C LEU A 80 1.42 -6.82 7.23
N VAL A 81 2.17 -5.81 6.79
CA VAL A 81 3.17 -5.97 5.73
C VAL A 81 4.28 -6.94 6.16
N TYR A 82 4.83 -6.77 7.37
CA TYR A 82 5.85 -7.69 7.90
C TYR A 82 5.35 -9.12 7.99
N GLN A 83 4.13 -9.31 8.48
CA GLN A 83 3.52 -10.62 8.59
C GLN A 83 3.19 -11.23 7.22
N ALA A 84 2.79 -10.42 6.24
CA ALA A 84 2.56 -10.85 4.87
C ALA A 84 3.85 -11.43 4.25
N PHE A 85 5.00 -10.81 4.49
CA PHE A 85 6.29 -11.31 4.04
C PHE A 85 6.84 -12.49 4.87
N ASP A 86 6.10 -13.03 5.85
CA ASP A 86 6.61 -14.06 6.78
C ASP A 86 7.89 -13.59 7.50
N ASN A 87 8.01 -12.29 7.77
CA ASN A 87 9.21 -11.61 8.28
C ASN A 87 10.48 -11.87 7.46
N LYS A 88 10.36 -12.27 6.19
CA LYS A 88 11.45 -12.50 5.24
C LYS A 88 11.41 -11.43 4.15
N ILE A 89 11.73 -10.21 4.55
CA ILE A 89 11.72 -9.04 3.67
C ILE A 89 13.11 -8.90 3.02
N CYS A 90 13.14 -8.50 1.75
CA CYS A 90 14.41 -8.15 1.10
C CYS A 90 14.83 -6.72 1.46
N THR A 91 16.13 -6.44 1.39
CA THR A 91 16.70 -5.13 1.79
C THR A 91 16.05 -3.93 1.09
N TYR A 92 15.63 -4.10 -0.17
CA TYR A 92 14.91 -3.05 -0.90
C TYR A 92 13.58 -2.70 -0.23
N MET A 93 12.77 -3.72 0.08
CA MET A 93 11.47 -3.53 0.74
C MET A 93 11.65 -3.02 2.17
N GLU A 94 12.69 -3.44 2.89
CA GLU A 94 12.99 -2.88 4.22
C GLU A 94 13.27 -1.37 4.17
N GLY A 95 14.04 -0.92 3.18
CA GLY A 95 14.30 0.50 2.96
C GLY A 95 13.01 1.27 2.68
N LEU A 96 12.21 0.78 1.74
CA LEU A 96 10.92 1.38 1.39
C LEU A 96 9.97 1.46 2.61
N LEU A 97 9.91 0.41 3.43
CA LEU A 97 9.07 0.38 4.63
C LEU A 97 9.53 1.35 5.73
N SER A 98 10.83 1.61 5.82
CA SER A 98 11.37 2.64 6.72
C SER A 98 10.83 4.02 6.35
N ASP A 99 10.78 4.33 5.05
CA ASP A 99 10.34 5.64 4.56
C ASP A 99 8.81 5.82 4.61
N LEU A 100 8.05 4.72 4.49
CA LEU A 100 6.58 4.73 4.61
C LEU A 100 6.07 4.92 6.05
N THR A 101 6.92 4.79 7.07
CA THR A 101 6.47 4.80 8.47
C THR A 101 6.26 6.24 8.97
N LYS A 102 5.05 6.55 9.45
CA LYS A 102 4.76 7.82 10.11
C LYS A 102 5.32 7.82 11.55
N PHE A 103 6.17 8.79 11.89
CA PHE A 103 6.66 9.03 13.27
C PHE A 103 5.65 9.81 14.11
#